data_AF-A0A1G3M528-F1
#
_entry.id   AF-A0A1G3M528-F1
#
_cell.length_a   1.000
_cell.length_b   1.000
_cell.length_c   1.000
_cell.angle_alpha   90.00
_cell.angle_beta   90.00
_cell.angle_gamma   90.00
#
_symmetry.space_group_name_H-M   'P 1'
#
loop_
_entity.id
_entity.type
_entity.pdbx_description
1 polymer ?
#
loop_
_entity_poly.entity_id
_entity_poly.type
_entity_poly.pdbx_seq_one_letter_code
_entity_poly.pdbx_strand_id
1 'polypeptide(L)'
;MKQNVIERRLHEIFRSEQLLELFYYNDRPGFDFRKLGLPYFAHTRSLMVLYNFLSKVYKGFVQEAIQAANSYIFAGNRIVQTRLMQSAGGLEELEAKIVLLDRTLSPEEEDGRALTAFRARITTDLSQQKLYRGFISQKDKEARDLLEQGIDHLQSIKRHFDETVASPVESVKAILKTLHFSRGRNQTLAALLKSTAELIGDFLELLRQLLGLEKGS
;
A
#
# COMPACT_ATOMS: atom_id res chain seq x y z
N MET A 1 -14.39 11.92 -15.63
CA MET A 1 -12.99 12.24 -16.02
C MET A 1 -11.96 11.71 -15.01
N LYS A 2 -12.08 11.99 -13.70
CA LYS A 2 -11.13 11.50 -12.67
C LYS A 2 -11.01 9.96 -12.58
N GLN A 3 -12.11 9.24 -12.72
CA GLN A 3 -12.13 7.78 -12.61
C GLN A 3 -11.37 7.08 -13.76
N ASN A 4 -11.52 7.56 -15.00
CA ASN A 4 -10.78 7.02 -16.15
C ASN A 4 -9.26 7.22 -16.04
N VAL A 5 -8.82 8.32 -15.38
CA VAL A 5 -7.40 8.57 -15.11
C VAL A 5 -6.86 7.57 -14.08
N ILE A 6 -7.64 7.29 -13.03
CA ILE A 6 -7.28 6.31 -11.99
C ILE A 6 -7.19 4.91 -12.58
N GLU A 7 -8.18 4.48 -13.37
CA GLU A 7 -8.14 3.17 -14.03
C GLU A 7 -6.92 3.04 -14.94
N ARG A 8 -6.60 4.09 -15.71
CA ARG A 8 -5.40 4.11 -16.55
C ARG A 8 -4.11 3.97 -15.72
N ARG A 9 -3.97 4.72 -14.62
CA ARG A 9 -2.79 4.60 -13.75
C ARG A 9 -2.68 3.24 -13.07
N LEU A 10 -3.81 2.64 -12.67
CA LEU A 10 -3.84 1.27 -12.18
C LEU A 10 -3.32 0.30 -13.24
N HIS A 11 -3.76 0.43 -14.50
CA HIS A 11 -3.25 -0.38 -15.60
C HIS A 11 -1.76 -0.18 -15.86
N GLU A 12 -1.27 1.06 -15.77
CA GLU A 12 0.14 1.40 -15.98
C GLU A 12 1.04 0.80 -14.88
N ILE A 13 0.64 0.92 -13.61
CA ILE A 13 1.42 0.42 -12.46
C ILE A 13 1.39 -1.12 -12.38
N PHE A 14 0.21 -1.71 -12.52
CA PHE A 14 0.01 -3.15 -12.37
C PHE A 14 0.14 -3.93 -13.69
N ARG A 15 0.45 -3.24 -14.80
CA ARG A 15 0.64 -3.83 -16.15
C ARG A 15 -0.50 -4.74 -16.59
N SER A 16 -1.73 -4.34 -16.28
CA SER A 16 -2.97 -5.08 -16.57
C SER A 16 -3.09 -6.45 -15.88
N GLU A 17 -2.29 -6.73 -14.85
CA GLU A 17 -2.54 -7.89 -14.01
C GLU A 17 -3.85 -7.74 -13.24
N GLN A 18 -4.58 -8.84 -13.10
CA GLN A 18 -5.75 -8.89 -12.23
C GLN A 18 -5.33 -8.60 -10.79
N LEU A 19 -5.99 -7.64 -10.15
CA LEU A 19 -5.74 -7.31 -8.75
C LEU A 19 -6.35 -8.38 -7.84
N LEU A 20 -5.64 -8.72 -6.77
CA LEU A 20 -6.14 -9.52 -5.67
C LEU A 20 -7.19 -8.73 -4.89
N GLU A 21 -8.23 -9.41 -4.44
CA GLU A 21 -9.29 -8.80 -3.63
C GLU A 21 -9.05 -9.03 -2.14
N LEU A 22 -9.54 -8.08 -1.33
CA LEU A 22 -9.77 -8.28 0.09
C LEU A 22 -11.19 -8.85 0.27
N PHE A 23 -11.31 -9.99 0.95
CA PHE A 23 -12.55 -10.76 0.95
C PHE A 23 -13.58 -10.27 1.97
N TYR A 24 -13.14 -9.61 3.04
CA TYR A 24 -13.98 -9.28 4.18
C TYR A 24 -13.95 -7.79 4.53
N TYR A 25 -12.81 -7.10 4.38
CA TYR A 25 -12.73 -5.64 4.42
C TYR A 25 -13.19 -5.07 3.06
N ASN A 26 -14.49 -5.16 2.80
CA ASN A 26 -15.10 -4.66 1.56
C ASN A 26 -16.41 -3.92 1.81
N ASP A 27 -16.72 -3.02 0.89
CA ASP A 27 -18.05 -2.43 0.79
C ASP A 27 -18.92 -3.40 -0.01
N ARG A 28 -19.51 -4.38 0.68
CA ARG A 28 -20.65 -5.13 0.16
C ARG A 28 -21.93 -4.44 0.62
N PRO A 29 -22.54 -3.55 -0.18
CA PRO A 29 -23.85 -2.99 0.11
C PRO A 29 -24.92 -4.04 -0.20
N GLY A 30 -24.98 -5.08 0.62
CA GLY A 30 -26.15 -5.94 0.70
C GLY A 30 -27.27 -5.21 1.42
N PHE A 31 -27.95 -4.31 0.70
CA PHE A 31 -29.23 -3.63 1.00
C PHE A 31 -29.36 -2.86 2.36
N ASP A 32 -30.04 -1.72 2.33
CA ASP A 32 -30.52 -0.88 3.47
C ASP A 32 -29.56 -0.03 4.33
N PHE A 33 -28.27 -0.32 4.50
CA PHE A 33 -27.44 0.48 5.44
C PHE A 33 -27.27 1.97 5.04
N ARG A 34 -27.13 2.25 3.75
CA ARG A 34 -27.02 3.64 3.26
C ARG A 34 -28.32 4.42 3.46
N LYS A 35 -29.49 3.77 3.34
CA LYS A 35 -30.79 4.40 3.62
C LYS A 35 -30.98 4.73 5.10
N LEU A 36 -30.30 3.97 5.97
CA LEU A 36 -30.28 4.19 7.43
C LEU A 36 -29.19 5.20 7.87
N GLY A 37 -28.43 5.79 6.93
CA GLY A 37 -27.35 6.72 7.23
C GLY A 37 -26.22 6.10 8.07
N LEU A 38 -25.99 4.79 7.93
CA LEU A 38 -24.96 4.05 8.65
C LEU A 38 -23.65 4.04 7.85
N PRO A 39 -22.49 4.07 8.54
CA PRO A 39 -21.18 4.11 7.88
C PRO A 39 -20.87 2.76 7.25
N TYR A 40 -19.99 2.79 6.26
CA TYR A 40 -19.38 1.61 5.63
C TYR A 40 -17.86 1.78 5.68
N PHE A 41 -17.12 0.72 5.35
CA PHE A 41 -15.67 0.78 5.33
C PHE A 41 -15.18 1.77 4.26
N ALA A 42 -14.54 2.86 4.69
CA ALA A 42 -14.19 3.97 3.82
C ALA A 42 -12.95 3.70 2.95
N HIS A 43 -12.01 2.87 3.41
CA HIS A 43 -10.67 2.76 2.81
C HIS A 43 -10.45 1.48 1.99
N THR A 44 -11.53 0.84 1.55
CA THR A 44 -11.49 -0.49 0.91
C THR A 44 -10.64 -0.51 -0.35
N ARG A 45 -10.80 0.49 -1.23
CA ARG A 45 -10.10 0.53 -2.52
C ARG A 45 -8.65 0.93 -2.33
N SER A 46 -8.36 1.94 -1.51
CA SER A 46 -6.98 2.33 -1.21
C SER A 46 -6.19 1.20 -0.56
N LEU A 47 -6.77 0.50 0.42
CA LEU A 47 -6.11 -0.60 1.10
C LEU A 47 -5.87 -1.79 0.16
N MET A 48 -6.84 -2.14 -0.68
CA MET A 48 -6.69 -3.17 -1.71
C MET A 48 -5.57 -2.83 -2.71
N VAL A 49 -5.49 -1.57 -3.14
CA VAL A 49 -4.45 -1.11 -4.08
C VAL A 49 -3.07 -1.14 -3.43
N LEU A 50 -2.95 -0.76 -2.15
CA LEU A 50 -1.72 -0.91 -1.39
C LEU A 50 -1.31 -2.39 -1.24
N TYR A 51 -2.24 -3.25 -0.85
CA TYR A 51 -2.00 -4.69 -0.76
C TYR A 51 -1.42 -5.25 -2.06
N ASN A 52 -2.05 -4.93 -3.19
CA ASN A 52 -1.58 -5.38 -4.50
C ASN A 52 -0.21 -4.82 -4.86
N PHE A 53 0.08 -3.56 -4.52
CA PHE A 53 1.41 -3.01 -4.74
C PHE A 53 2.48 -3.78 -3.97
N LEU A 54 2.21 -4.10 -2.70
CA LEU A 54 3.12 -4.90 -1.87
C LEU A 54 3.31 -6.32 -2.42
N SER A 55 2.23 -7.00 -2.77
CA SER A 55 2.28 -8.40 -3.20
C SER A 55 2.86 -8.58 -4.61
N LYS A 56 2.60 -7.65 -5.54
CA LYS A 56 2.94 -7.82 -6.97
C LYS A 56 4.11 -6.95 -7.43
N VAL A 57 4.14 -5.69 -7.00
CA VAL A 57 5.11 -4.70 -7.51
C VAL A 57 6.36 -4.66 -6.62
N TYR A 58 6.16 -4.57 -5.30
CA TYR A 58 7.25 -4.43 -4.33
C TYR A 58 8.18 -5.65 -4.33
N LYS A 59 7.64 -6.86 -4.09
CA LYS A 59 8.40 -8.13 -4.05
C LYS A 59 9.21 -8.41 -5.31
N GLY A 60 8.82 -7.81 -6.43
CA GLY A 60 9.56 -7.89 -7.67
C GLY A 60 10.54 -6.72 -7.83
N PHE A 61 10.02 -5.57 -8.27
CA PHE A 61 10.86 -4.51 -8.84
C PHE A 61 11.54 -3.67 -7.77
N VAL A 62 10.80 -3.34 -6.71
CA VAL A 62 11.30 -2.47 -5.66
C VAL A 62 12.33 -3.20 -4.80
N GLN A 63 12.03 -4.44 -4.41
CA GLN A 63 12.92 -5.26 -3.59
C GLN A 63 14.26 -5.53 -4.30
N GLU A 64 14.24 -5.79 -5.61
CA GLU A 64 15.45 -5.92 -6.43
C GLU A 64 16.30 -4.64 -6.41
N ALA A 65 15.69 -3.46 -6.58
CA ALA A 65 16.39 -2.19 -6.48
C ALA A 65 16.97 -1.92 -5.09
N ILE A 66 16.25 -2.28 -4.02
CA ILE A 66 16.73 -2.19 -2.64
C ILE A 66 17.96 -3.08 -2.45
N GLN A 67 17.92 -4.33 -2.91
CA GLN A 67 19.04 -5.27 -2.80
C GLN A 67 20.26 -4.78 -3.58
N ALA A 68 20.07 -4.25 -4.79
CA ALA A 68 21.16 -3.68 -5.58
C ALA A 68 21.77 -2.45 -4.89
N ALA A 69 20.95 -1.50 -4.43
CA ALA A 69 21.44 -0.32 -3.71
C ALA A 69 22.20 -0.70 -2.43
N ASN A 70 21.67 -1.68 -1.68
CA ASN A 70 22.28 -2.16 -0.46
C ASN A 70 23.66 -2.79 -0.70
N SER A 71 23.76 -3.63 -1.75
CA SER A 71 24.97 -4.38 -2.05
C SER A 71 26.10 -3.49 -2.59
N TYR A 72 25.77 -2.49 -3.41
CA TYR A 72 26.78 -1.71 -4.13
C TYR A 72 27.05 -0.34 -3.52
N ILE A 73 26.06 0.30 -2.89
CA ILE A 73 26.17 1.70 -2.47
C ILE A 73 26.22 1.82 -0.94
N PHE A 74 25.29 1.17 -0.24
CA PHE A 74 25.12 1.41 1.20
C PHE A 74 25.96 0.52 2.10
N ALA A 75 26.69 -0.46 1.56
CA ALA A 75 27.62 -1.29 2.33
C ALA A 75 28.64 -0.46 3.13
N GLY A 76 29.05 0.71 2.62
CA GLY A 76 29.94 1.65 3.31
C GLY A 76 29.25 2.68 4.22
N ASN A 77 27.92 2.77 4.21
CA ASN A 77 27.14 3.74 5.00
C ASN A 77 26.05 3.04 5.79
N ARG A 78 26.44 2.51 6.96
CA ARG A 78 25.58 1.71 7.84
C ARG A 78 24.30 2.43 8.29
N ILE A 79 24.34 3.76 8.48
CA ILE A 79 23.16 4.52 8.93
C ILE A 79 22.08 4.52 7.84
N VAL A 80 22.48 4.85 6.61
CA VAL A 80 21.56 4.89 5.46
C VAL A 80 21.06 3.49 5.13
N GLN A 81 21.97 2.49 5.20
CA GLN A 81 21.61 1.08 5.06
C GLN A 81 20.53 0.65 6.07
N THR A 82 20.73 0.92 7.38
CA THR A 82 19.77 0.52 8.42
C THR A 82 18.40 1.16 8.20
N ARG A 83 18.34 2.45 7.82
CA ARG A 83 17.07 3.15 7.57
C ARG A 83 16.32 2.61 6.35
N LEU A 84 17.05 2.31 5.27
CA LEU A 84 16.47 1.68 4.09
C LEU A 84 15.91 0.29 4.43
N MET A 85 16.71 -0.52 5.13
CA MET A 85 16.29 -1.88 5.52
C MET A 85 15.13 -1.88 6.51
N GLN A 86 15.06 -0.90 7.42
CA GLN A 86 13.92 -0.71 8.31
C GLN A 86 12.65 -0.41 7.51
N SER A 87 12.74 0.45 6.49
CA SER A 87 11.60 0.78 5.63
C SER A 87 11.17 -0.44 4.80
N ALA A 88 12.12 -1.21 4.29
CA ALA A 88 11.86 -2.44 3.54
C ALA A 88 11.18 -3.51 4.41
N GLY A 89 11.71 -3.77 5.60
CA GLY A 89 11.10 -4.72 6.56
C GLY A 89 9.71 -4.28 7.01
N GLY A 90 9.50 -2.97 7.19
CA GLY A 90 8.18 -2.41 7.49
C GLY A 90 7.14 -2.69 6.40
N LEU A 91 7.52 -2.64 5.11
CA LEU A 91 6.62 -2.98 4.00
C LEU A 91 6.28 -4.48 3.94
N GLU A 92 7.22 -5.35 4.27
CA GLU A 92 6.99 -6.80 4.34
C GLU A 92 6.01 -7.15 5.48
N GLU A 93 6.20 -6.54 6.65
CA GLU A 93 5.27 -6.69 7.78
C GLU A 93 3.89 -6.10 7.46
N LEU A 94 3.84 -5.00 6.72
CA LEU A 94 2.61 -4.31 6.37
C LEU A 94 1.69 -5.16 5.49
N GLU A 95 2.24 -5.90 4.53
CA GLU A 95 1.45 -6.83 3.71
C GLU A 95 0.75 -7.87 4.60
N ALA A 96 1.48 -8.47 5.55
CA ALA A 96 0.92 -9.43 6.48
C ALA A 96 -0.16 -8.81 7.38
N LYS A 97 0.03 -7.57 7.85
CA LYS A 97 -0.96 -6.84 8.65
C LYS A 97 -2.24 -6.54 7.87
N ILE A 98 -2.15 -6.20 6.58
CA ILE A 98 -3.34 -5.99 5.74
C ILE A 98 -4.13 -7.28 5.58
N VAL A 99 -3.45 -8.41 5.32
CA VAL A 99 -4.09 -9.73 5.24
C VAL A 99 -4.73 -10.12 6.58
N LEU A 100 -4.06 -9.83 7.70
CA LEU A 100 -4.60 -10.09 9.02
C LEU A 100 -5.86 -9.27 9.29
N LEU A 101 -5.85 -7.97 8.97
CA LEU A 101 -7.03 -7.11 9.09
C LEU A 101 -8.22 -7.69 8.31
N ASP A 102 -8.01 -8.08 7.05
CA ASP A 102 -9.05 -8.72 6.24
C ASP A 102 -9.56 -10.01 6.92
N ARG A 103 -8.64 -10.88 7.35
CA ARG A 103 -8.99 -12.15 8.00
C ARG A 103 -9.81 -11.94 9.28
N THR A 104 -9.49 -10.94 10.11
CA THR A 104 -10.23 -10.69 11.37
C THR A 104 -11.72 -10.45 11.13
N LEU A 105 -12.10 -10.00 9.94
CA LEU A 105 -13.49 -9.76 9.56
C LEU A 105 -14.19 -11.00 8.99
N SER A 106 -13.52 -12.16 8.94
CA SER A 106 -14.12 -13.41 8.50
C SER A 106 -15.14 -13.95 9.50
N PRO A 107 -16.17 -14.71 9.07
CA PRO A 107 -17.20 -15.25 9.96
C PRO A 107 -16.68 -16.19 11.06
N GLU A 108 -15.47 -16.72 10.89
CA GLU A 108 -14.81 -17.63 11.83
C GLU A 108 -14.09 -16.88 12.96
N GLU A 109 -13.80 -15.60 12.78
CA GLU A 109 -13.13 -14.75 13.75
C GLU A 109 -14.14 -13.98 14.61
N GLU A 110 -13.70 -13.50 15.78
CA GLU A 110 -14.58 -12.79 16.73
C GLU A 110 -15.20 -11.52 16.13
N ASP A 111 -14.39 -10.69 15.49
CA ASP A 111 -14.82 -9.44 14.86
C ASP A 111 -15.81 -9.68 13.72
N GLY A 112 -15.60 -10.72 12.89
CA GLY A 112 -16.54 -11.06 11.82
C GLY A 112 -17.88 -11.62 12.32
N ARG A 113 -17.88 -12.40 13.42
CA ARG A 113 -19.12 -12.79 14.11
C ARG A 113 -19.86 -11.57 14.67
N ALA A 114 -19.14 -10.66 15.31
CA ALA A 114 -19.70 -9.42 15.83
C ALA A 114 -20.32 -8.56 14.71
N LEU A 115 -19.60 -8.37 13.61
CA LEU A 115 -20.09 -7.66 12.43
C LEU A 115 -21.38 -8.28 11.86
N THR A 116 -21.43 -9.61 11.79
CA THR A 116 -22.63 -10.34 11.33
C THR A 116 -23.81 -10.13 12.28
N ALA A 117 -23.57 -10.21 13.60
CA ALA A 117 -24.59 -9.99 14.62
C ALA A 117 -25.14 -8.56 14.58
N PHE A 118 -24.26 -7.55 14.42
CA PHE A 118 -24.67 -6.16 14.25
C PHE A 118 -25.58 -6.01 13.04
N ARG A 119 -25.17 -6.52 11.88
CA ARG A 119 -25.94 -6.44 10.63
C ARG A 119 -27.32 -7.08 10.73
N ALA A 120 -27.46 -8.19 11.48
CA ALA A 120 -28.74 -8.88 11.64
C ALA A 120 -29.80 -8.09 12.44
N ARG A 121 -29.39 -7.14 13.29
CA ARG A 121 -30.29 -6.40 14.20
C ARG A 121 -30.31 -4.89 13.94
N ILE A 122 -29.63 -4.44 12.90
CA ILE A 122 -29.32 -3.01 12.73
C ILE A 122 -30.53 -2.14 12.36
N THR A 123 -31.57 -2.75 11.77
CA THR A 123 -32.81 -2.08 11.36
C THR A 123 -33.76 -1.87 12.54
N THR A 124 -33.64 -2.68 13.60
CA THR A 124 -34.62 -2.74 14.70
C THR A 124 -34.10 -2.25 16.04
N ASP A 125 -32.78 -2.12 16.22
CA ASP A 125 -32.17 -1.72 17.49
C ASP A 125 -31.16 -0.57 17.35
N LEU A 126 -31.50 0.59 17.91
CA LEU A 126 -30.64 1.79 17.92
C LEU A 126 -29.34 1.59 18.70
N SER A 127 -29.34 0.74 19.74
CA SER A 127 -28.12 0.43 20.49
C SER A 127 -27.12 -0.35 19.62
N GLN A 128 -27.61 -1.26 18.78
CA GLN A 128 -26.80 -2.01 17.81
C GLN A 128 -26.26 -1.09 16.71
N GLN A 129 -27.04 -0.09 16.27
CA GLN A 129 -26.53 0.92 15.33
C GLN A 129 -25.35 1.71 15.91
N LYS A 130 -25.39 2.07 17.21
CA LYS A 130 -24.28 2.76 17.87
C LYS A 130 -23.03 1.89 17.95
N LEU A 131 -23.19 0.62 18.34
CA LEU A 131 -22.08 -0.34 18.39
C LEU A 131 -21.47 -0.57 17.01
N TYR A 132 -22.31 -0.75 15.98
CA TYR A 132 -21.88 -0.87 14.59
C TYR A 132 -21.06 0.33 14.11
N ARG A 133 -21.54 1.56 14.38
CA ARG A 133 -20.80 2.79 14.03
C ARG A 133 -19.41 2.82 14.67
N GLY A 134 -19.33 2.46 15.95
CA GLY A 134 -18.05 2.36 16.67
C GLY A 134 -17.13 1.31 16.05
N PHE A 135 -17.66 0.12 15.75
CA PHE A 135 -16.91 -0.97 15.12
C PHE A 135 -16.34 -0.58 13.75
N ILE A 136 -17.17 -0.02 12.86
CA ILE A 136 -16.71 0.45 11.55
C ILE A 136 -15.64 1.54 11.70
N SER A 137 -15.87 2.52 12.58
CA SER A 137 -14.89 3.59 12.82
C SER A 137 -13.56 3.06 13.34
N GLN A 138 -13.56 2.03 14.18
CA GLN A 138 -12.34 1.41 14.69
C GLN A 138 -11.58 0.69 13.57
N LYS A 139 -12.27 -0.14 12.78
CA LYS A 139 -11.65 -0.88 11.67
C LYS A 139 -11.16 0.02 10.54
N ASP A 140 -11.87 1.11 10.26
CA ASP A 140 -11.39 2.12 9.31
C ASP A 140 -10.17 2.87 9.83
N LYS A 141 -10.08 3.11 11.13
CA LYS A 141 -8.86 3.65 11.73
C LYS A 141 -7.69 2.68 11.57
N GLU A 142 -7.89 1.39 11.85
CA GLU A 142 -6.86 0.36 11.63
C GLU A 142 -6.39 0.34 10.15
N ALA A 143 -7.34 0.32 9.19
CA ALA A 143 -7.02 0.37 7.76
C ALA A 143 -6.24 1.63 7.37
N ARG A 144 -6.64 2.78 7.92
CA ARG A 144 -5.97 4.06 7.69
C ARG A 144 -4.56 4.09 8.26
N ASP A 145 -4.35 3.57 9.47
CA ASP A 145 -3.03 3.50 10.09
C ASP A 145 -2.08 2.63 9.26
N LEU A 146 -2.59 1.54 8.64
CA LEU A 146 -1.82 0.72 7.69
C LEU A 146 -1.47 1.49 6.40
N LEU A 147 -2.42 2.26 5.87
CA LEU A 147 -2.19 3.09 4.69
C LEU A 147 -1.12 4.17 4.94
N GLU A 148 -1.19 4.84 6.09
CA GLU A 148 -0.22 5.86 6.50
C GLU A 148 1.19 5.25 6.66
N GLN A 149 1.31 4.09 7.32
CA GLN A 149 2.58 3.34 7.42
C GLN A 149 3.16 2.97 6.04
N GLY A 150 2.31 2.49 5.13
CA GLY A 150 2.74 2.14 3.77
C GLY A 150 3.25 3.34 2.99
N ILE A 151 2.57 4.48 3.09
CA ILE A 151 2.99 5.74 2.48
C ILE A 151 4.35 6.17 3.03
N ASP A 152 4.53 6.14 4.34
CA ASP A 152 5.77 6.60 4.98
C ASP A 152 6.97 5.75 4.60
N HIS A 153 6.82 4.42 4.62
CA HIS A 153 7.89 3.51 4.22
C HIS A 153 8.26 3.65 2.74
N LEU A 154 7.28 3.75 1.84
CA LEU A 154 7.52 3.95 0.42
C LEU A 154 8.17 5.31 0.14
N GLN A 155 7.69 6.37 0.79
CA GLN A 155 8.24 7.71 0.67
C GLN A 155 9.70 7.78 1.16
N SER A 156 10.00 7.06 2.25
CA SER A 156 11.35 6.89 2.76
C SER A 156 12.25 6.21 1.72
N ILE A 157 11.85 5.07 1.16
CA ILE A 157 12.63 4.33 0.15
C ILE A 157 12.88 5.21 -1.09
N LYS A 158 11.84 5.86 -1.61
CA LYS A 158 11.94 6.79 -2.73
C LYS A 158 12.99 7.88 -2.46
N ARG A 159 12.93 8.50 -1.29
CA ARG A 159 13.87 9.56 -0.88
C ARG A 159 15.32 9.06 -0.86
N HIS A 160 15.57 7.86 -0.32
CA HIS A 160 16.91 7.27 -0.30
C HIS A 160 17.45 7.05 -1.72
N PHE A 161 16.60 6.62 -2.65
CA PHE A 161 16.99 6.45 -4.06
C PHE A 161 17.26 7.80 -4.74
N ASP A 162 16.38 8.79 -4.57
CA ASP A 162 16.56 10.13 -5.14
C ASP A 162 17.85 10.79 -4.65
N GLU A 163 18.11 10.74 -3.33
CA GLU A 163 19.33 11.29 -2.71
C GLU A 163 20.60 10.57 -3.22
N THR A 164 20.51 9.27 -3.43
CA THR A 164 21.62 8.47 -3.95
C THR A 164 21.94 8.80 -5.40
N VAL A 165 20.91 8.89 -6.24
CA VAL A 165 21.06 9.26 -7.66
C VAL A 165 21.60 10.68 -7.80
N ALA A 166 21.20 11.60 -6.91
CA ALA A 166 21.66 12.98 -6.90
C ALA A 166 23.01 13.18 -6.17
N SER A 167 23.65 12.12 -5.68
CA SER A 167 24.86 12.22 -4.86
C SER A 167 26.01 12.91 -5.62
N PRO A 168 26.65 13.95 -5.05
CA PRO A 168 27.81 14.59 -5.66
C PRO A 168 29.08 13.74 -5.54
N VAL A 169 29.07 12.69 -4.71
CA VAL A 169 30.24 11.87 -4.38
C VAL A 169 30.69 11.02 -5.57
N GLU A 170 31.95 11.17 -5.98
CA GLU A 170 32.46 10.56 -7.22
C GLU A 170 32.49 9.03 -7.17
N SER A 171 32.79 8.43 -6.01
CA SER A 171 32.73 6.98 -5.83
C SER A 171 31.31 6.44 -6.02
N VAL A 172 30.29 7.15 -5.52
CA VAL A 172 28.88 6.80 -5.75
C VAL A 172 28.52 6.94 -7.22
N LYS A 173 28.93 8.03 -7.89
CA LYS A 173 28.71 8.21 -9.34
C LYS A 173 29.35 7.11 -10.19
N ALA A 174 30.53 6.64 -9.81
CA ALA A 174 31.19 5.53 -10.50
C ALA A 174 30.38 4.23 -10.37
N ILE A 175 29.92 3.92 -9.16
CA ILE A 175 29.07 2.75 -8.88
C ILE A 175 27.73 2.85 -9.63
N LEU A 176 27.12 4.03 -9.68
CA LEU A 176 25.85 4.26 -10.37
C LEU A 176 25.90 3.98 -11.89
N LYS A 177 27.09 4.05 -12.51
CA LYS A 177 27.30 3.72 -13.93
C LYS A 177 27.44 2.21 -14.19
N THR A 178 27.58 1.39 -13.14
CA THR A 178 27.70 -0.06 -13.30
C THR A 178 26.42 -0.66 -13.89
N LEU A 179 26.60 -1.65 -14.77
CA LEU A 179 25.49 -2.37 -15.37
C LEU A 179 24.99 -3.44 -14.40
N HIS A 180 23.67 -3.47 -14.24
CA HIS A 180 22.95 -4.46 -13.49
C HIS A 180 21.96 -5.16 -14.43
N PHE A 181 22.01 -6.49 -14.45
CA PHE A 181 21.06 -7.28 -15.22
C PHE A 181 19.80 -7.47 -14.38
N SER A 182 18.72 -6.85 -14.82
CA SER A 182 17.44 -6.84 -14.13
C SER A 182 16.32 -7.17 -15.11
N ARG A 183 15.48 -8.15 -14.77
CA ARG A 183 14.28 -8.53 -15.53
C ARG A 183 14.51 -8.70 -17.04
N GLY A 184 15.60 -9.37 -17.41
CA GLY A 184 15.93 -9.68 -18.80
C GLY A 184 16.59 -8.54 -19.58
N ARG A 185 16.97 -7.43 -18.92
CA ARG A 185 17.63 -6.29 -19.56
C ARG A 185 18.81 -5.80 -18.72
N ASN A 186 19.87 -5.36 -19.40
CA ASN A 186 20.96 -4.64 -18.77
C ASN A 186 20.56 -3.16 -18.63
N GLN A 187 20.62 -2.63 -17.41
CA GLN A 187 20.44 -1.22 -17.14
C GLN A 187 21.47 -0.74 -16.12
N THR A 188 21.76 0.55 -16.10
CA THR A 188 22.65 1.10 -15.07
C THR A 188 21.96 1.09 -13.71
N LEU A 189 22.73 1.00 -12.63
CA LEU A 189 22.18 1.12 -11.28
C LEU A 189 21.44 2.46 -11.11
N ALA A 190 21.96 3.55 -11.69
CA ALA A 190 21.24 4.83 -11.74
C ALA A 190 19.85 4.73 -12.36
N ALA A 191 19.75 4.07 -13.53
CA ALA A 191 18.47 3.89 -14.21
C ALA A 191 17.49 3.02 -13.41
N LEU A 192 17.99 1.95 -12.77
CA LEU A 192 17.19 1.10 -11.89
C LEU A 192 16.64 1.91 -10.71
N LEU A 193 17.49 2.63 -9.97
CA LEU A 193 17.05 3.40 -8.80
C LEU A 193 16.08 4.52 -9.19
N LYS A 194 16.36 5.23 -10.28
CA LYS A 194 15.51 6.32 -10.78
C LYS A 194 14.13 5.80 -11.21
N SER A 195 14.09 4.76 -12.03
CA SER A 195 12.81 4.18 -12.49
C SER A 195 11.99 3.60 -11.34
N THR A 196 12.64 3.01 -10.33
CA THR A 196 11.95 2.55 -9.11
C THR A 196 11.42 3.72 -8.28
N ALA A 197 12.21 4.79 -8.11
CA ALA A 197 11.77 5.98 -7.39
C ALA A 197 10.58 6.68 -8.09
N GLU A 198 10.60 6.74 -9.42
CA GLU A 198 9.50 7.24 -10.25
C GLU A 198 8.25 6.39 -10.06
N LEU A 199 8.36 5.05 -10.17
CA LEU A 199 7.25 4.13 -9.96
C LEU A 199 6.62 4.27 -8.56
N ILE A 200 7.45 4.37 -7.51
CA ILE A 200 6.96 4.61 -6.15
C ILE A 200 6.24 5.96 -6.08
N GLY A 201 6.79 7.00 -6.71
CA GLY A 201 6.16 8.33 -6.78
C GLY A 201 4.79 8.30 -7.44
N ASP A 202 4.68 7.66 -8.60
CA ASP A 202 3.43 7.49 -9.34
C ASP A 202 2.39 6.73 -8.51
N PHE A 203 2.82 5.67 -7.84
CA PHE A 203 1.95 4.89 -6.95
C PHE A 203 1.46 5.71 -5.75
N LEU A 204 2.35 6.45 -5.08
CA LEU A 204 1.98 7.30 -3.95
C LEU A 204 0.98 8.39 -4.36
N GLU A 205 1.13 8.95 -5.55
CA GLU A 205 0.19 9.93 -6.08
C GLU A 205 -1.17 9.30 -6.38
N LEU A 206 -1.20 8.12 -7.03
CA LEU A 206 -2.42 7.35 -7.24
C LEU A 206 -3.12 7.06 -5.91
N LEU A 207 -2.39 6.60 -4.90
CA LEU A 207 -2.94 6.26 -3.59
C LEU A 207 -3.54 7.50 -2.91
N ARG A 208 -2.88 8.65 -2.98
CA ARG A 208 -3.43 9.93 -2.48
C ARG A 208 -4.70 10.34 -3.21
N GLN A 209 -4.77 10.12 -4.53
CA GLN A 209 -5.98 10.40 -5.32
C GLN A 209 -7.14 9.49 -4.88
N LEU A 210 -6.89 8.20 -4.65
CA LEU A 210 -7.89 7.25 -4.14
C LEU A 210 -8.41 7.66 -2.77
N LEU A 211 -7.50 7.97 -1.83
CA LEU A 211 -7.88 8.45 -0.49
C LEU A 211 -8.69 9.75 -0.53
N GLY A 212 -8.38 10.64 -1.48
CA GLY A 212 -9.13 11.87 -1.68
C GLY A 212 -10.55 11.64 -2.20
N LEU A 213 -10.77 10.59 -3.00
CA LEU A 213 -12.10 10.21 -3.46
C LEU A 213 -12.90 9.53 -2.36
N GLU A 214 -12.28 8.64 -1.60
CA GLU A 214 -12.91 7.91 -0.48
C GLU A 214 -13.33 8.82 0.68
N LYS A 215 -12.61 9.93 0.92
CA LYS A 215 -12.99 10.95 1.92
C LYS A 215 -14.23 11.76 1.54
N GLY A 216 -14.63 11.76 0.26
CA GLY A 216 -15.71 12.58 -0.28
C GLY A 216 -17.02 11.83 -0.56
N SER A 217 -17.09 10.56 -0.18
CA SER A 217 -18.21 9.64 -0.42
C SER A 217 -18.79 9.13 0.88
#